data_AF-A0A932J7U2-F1
#
_entry.id   AF-A0A932J7U2-F1
#
_cell.length_a   1.000
_cell.length_b   1.000
_cell.length_c   1.000
_cell.angle_alpha   90.00
_cell.angle_beta   90.00
_cell.angle_gamma   90.00
#
_symmetry.space_group_name_H-M   'P 1'
#
loop_
_entity.id
_entity.type
_entity.pdbx_description
1 polymer ?
#
loop_
_entity_poly.entity_id
_entity_poly.type
_entity_poly.pdbx_seq_one_letter_code
_entity_poly.pdbx_strand_id
1 'polypeptide(L)'
;MLKRRREILLLVLLMFGQGAMFLTYFALYVFNVGQRPELMAFDPRGHLQAGLSLWFFTGTWLVLGVASVLIGVGLRRLRPWAWTAALTLEGAILILALEAYFNKHADMSFYVAMMVAVVVVFALNQREAQILYKAQLTSFEGPFGK
;
A
#
# COMPACT_ATOMS: atom_id res chain seq x y z
N MET A 1 -19.74 10.18 -18.77
CA MET A 1 -18.27 10.20 -18.62
C MET A 1 -17.76 10.91 -17.36
N LEU A 2 -18.39 12.00 -16.88
CA LEU A 2 -17.93 12.73 -15.69
C LEU A 2 -17.90 11.92 -14.38
N LYS A 3 -18.89 11.05 -14.12
CA LYS A 3 -18.95 10.22 -12.91
C LYS A 3 -17.71 9.30 -12.78
N ARG A 4 -17.33 8.63 -13.87
CA ARG A 4 -16.17 7.72 -13.94
C ARG A 4 -14.82 8.39 -13.71
N ARG A 5 -14.64 9.64 -14.17
CA ARG A 5 -13.40 10.40 -13.91
C ARG A 5 -13.24 10.72 -12.43
N ARG A 6 -14.33 10.94 -11.70
CA ARG A 6 -14.31 11.24 -10.26
C ARG A 6 -13.92 10.02 -9.44
N GLU A 7 -14.41 8.84 -9.80
CA GLU A 7 -14.09 7.57 -9.11
C GLU A 7 -12.60 7.21 -9.21
N ILE A 8 -12.02 7.31 -10.42
CA ILE A 8 -10.58 7.08 -10.61
C ILE A 8 -9.76 8.11 -9.82
N LEU A 9 -10.19 9.38 -9.81
CA LEU A 9 -9.50 10.43 -9.09
C LEU A 9 -9.56 10.19 -7.57
N LEU A 10 -10.69 9.72 -7.04
CA LEU A 10 -10.81 9.29 -5.65
C LEU A 10 -9.88 8.13 -5.33
N LEU A 11 -9.83 7.07 -6.16
CA LEU A 11 -8.90 5.95 -5.98
C LEU A 11 -7.44 6.42 -5.96
N VAL A 12 -7.08 7.30 -6.89
CA VAL A 12 -5.74 7.89 -6.96
C VAL A 12 -5.43 8.68 -5.69
N LEU A 13 -6.35 9.51 -5.22
CA LEU A 13 -6.17 10.27 -3.98
C LEU A 13 -6.03 9.36 -2.76
N LEU A 14 -6.81 8.27 -2.69
CA LEU A 14 -6.70 7.28 -1.63
C LEU A 14 -5.32 6.59 -1.64
N MET A 15 -4.83 6.19 -2.82
CA MET A 15 -3.48 5.60 -2.96
C MET A 15 -2.37 6.57 -2.54
N PHE A 16 -2.48 7.84 -2.94
CA PHE A 16 -1.50 8.85 -2.54
C PHE A 16 -1.59 9.17 -1.04
N GLY A 17 -2.79 9.28 -0.48
CA GLY A 17 -3.01 9.51 0.95
C GLY A 17 -2.45 8.37 1.80
N GLN A 18 -2.71 7.12 1.39
CA GLN A 18 -2.17 5.92 2.01
C GLN A 18 -0.64 5.86 1.90
N GLY A 19 -0.09 6.15 0.72
CA GLY A 19 1.35 6.22 0.53
C GLY A 19 2.03 7.27 1.41
N ALA A 20 1.44 8.47 1.48
CA ALA A 20 1.91 9.55 2.35
C ALA A 20 1.84 9.15 3.84
N MET A 21 0.78 8.47 4.26
CA MET A 21 0.64 7.95 5.61
C MET A 21 1.78 6.97 5.94
N PHE A 22 2.01 5.95 5.11
CA PHE A 22 3.07 4.97 5.35
C PHE A 22 4.48 5.59 5.34
N LEU A 23 4.75 6.52 4.43
CA LEU A 23 6.02 7.25 4.39
C LEU A 23 6.20 8.14 5.62
N THR A 24 5.13 8.76 6.11
CA THR A 24 5.17 9.56 7.34
C THR A 24 5.47 8.68 8.54
N TYR A 25 4.81 7.51 8.66
CA TYR A 25 5.10 6.54 9.70
C TYR A 25 6.54 6.06 9.64
N PHE A 26 7.05 5.73 8.46
CA PHE A 26 8.46 5.38 8.26
C PHE A 26 9.39 6.51 8.75
N ALA A 27 9.15 7.76 8.32
CA ALA A 27 9.99 8.89 8.69
C ALA A 27 9.97 9.16 10.21
N LEU A 28 8.79 9.14 10.82
CA LEU A 28 8.63 9.29 12.28
C LEU A 28 9.32 8.16 13.04
N TYR A 29 9.21 6.92 12.56
CA TYR A 29 9.84 5.77 13.18
C TYR A 29 11.36 5.87 13.12
N VAL A 30 11.93 6.11 11.92
CA VAL A 30 13.38 6.28 11.72
C VAL A 30 13.92 7.43 12.57
N PHE A 31 13.21 8.56 12.62
CA PHE A 31 13.62 9.71 13.42
C PHE A 31 13.57 9.41 14.93
N ASN A 32 12.50 8.75 15.41
CA ASN A 32 12.34 8.42 16.83
C ASN A 32 13.41 7.41 17.29
N VAL A 33 13.65 6.36 16.50
CA VAL A 33 14.72 5.38 16.76
C VAL A 33 16.09 6.07 16.73
N GLY A 34 16.31 6.98 15.77
CA GLY A 34 17.51 7.81 15.67
C GLY A 34 17.83 8.63 16.93
N GLN A 35 16.80 9.05 17.67
CA GLN A 35 16.96 9.83 18.90
C GLN A 35 17.16 8.99 20.16
N ARG A 36 17.04 7.66 20.07
CA ARG A 36 17.22 6.73 21.20
C ARG A 36 18.45 5.86 20.98
N PRO A 37 19.68 6.39 21.16
CA PRO A 37 20.91 5.64 20.93
C PRO A 37 21.05 4.42 21.85
N GLU A 38 20.33 4.38 22.96
CA GLU A 38 20.18 3.22 23.84
C GLU A 38 19.50 2.00 23.18
N LEU A 39 18.62 2.22 22.19
CA LEU A 39 18.08 1.15 21.34
C LEU A 39 19.08 0.67 20.27
N MET A 40 20.15 1.45 20.03
CA MET A 40 21.26 1.13 19.14
C MET A 40 22.51 0.63 19.89
N ALA A 41 22.51 0.65 21.23
CA ALA A 41 23.62 0.18 22.03
C ALA A 41 23.76 -1.35 21.86
N PHE A 42 24.97 -1.78 21.51
CA PHE A 42 25.25 -3.10 20.95
C PHE A 42 25.34 -4.19 22.04
N ASP A 43 24.28 -4.97 22.26
CA ASP A 43 24.35 -6.24 23.00
C ASP A 43 24.42 -7.44 22.02
N PRO A 44 25.54 -8.17 21.92
CA PRO A 44 25.75 -9.18 20.88
C PRO A 44 24.81 -10.39 20.91
N ARG A 45 24.12 -10.69 22.03
CA ARG A 45 23.38 -11.95 22.20
C ARG A 45 21.87 -11.86 21.95
N GLY A 46 21.28 -10.67 22.04
CA GLY A 46 19.83 -10.44 21.80
C GLY A 46 19.48 -9.72 20.48
N HIS A 47 20.46 -9.11 19.82
CA HIS A 47 20.19 -8.13 18.74
C HIS A 47 20.07 -8.67 17.32
N LEU A 48 20.52 -9.89 16.99
CA LEU A 48 20.34 -10.39 15.61
C LEU A 48 18.85 -10.51 15.27
N GLN A 49 18.05 -11.05 16.19
CA GLN A 49 16.61 -11.22 15.99
C GLN A 49 15.84 -9.90 16.10
N ALA A 50 16.20 -9.04 17.07
CA ALA A 50 15.56 -7.73 17.27
C ALA A 50 15.94 -6.69 16.19
N GLY A 51 17.19 -6.70 15.73
CA GLY A 51 17.64 -5.84 14.64
C GLY A 51 16.98 -6.24 13.32
N LEU A 52 16.95 -7.55 13.00
CA LEU A 52 16.26 -8.04 11.82
C LEU A 52 14.78 -7.64 11.84
N SER A 53 14.06 -7.88 12.93
CA SER A 53 12.63 -7.53 13.00
C SER A 53 12.38 -6.03 12.83
N LEU A 54 13.26 -5.19 13.37
CA LEU A 54 13.17 -3.73 13.26
C LEU A 54 13.41 -3.24 11.82
N TRP A 55 14.42 -3.77 11.14
CA TRP A 55 14.69 -3.46 9.73
C TRP A 55 13.60 -3.99 8.81
N PHE A 56 13.07 -5.19 9.06
CA PHE A 56 11.94 -5.75 8.33
C PHE A 56 10.70 -4.87 8.47
N PHE A 57 10.36 -4.47 9.70
CA PHE A 57 9.19 -3.63 9.96
C PHE A 57 9.32 -2.26 9.29
N THR A 58 10.46 -1.59 9.48
CA THR A 58 10.75 -0.29 8.90
C THR A 58 10.78 -0.34 7.37
N GLY A 59 11.42 -1.37 6.80
CA GLY A 59 11.45 -1.60 5.36
C GLY A 59 10.06 -1.84 4.77
N THR A 60 9.18 -2.52 5.51
CA THR A 60 7.80 -2.79 5.08
C THR A 60 7.03 -1.48 4.89
N TRP A 61 7.07 -0.55 5.85
CA TRP A 61 6.41 0.75 5.72
C TRP A 61 6.90 1.55 4.53
N LEU A 62 8.22 1.56 4.29
CA LEU A 62 8.82 2.23 3.14
C LEU A 62 8.33 1.62 1.83
N VAL A 63 8.38 0.28 1.71
CA VAL A 63 7.97 -0.45 0.51
C VAL A 63 6.49 -0.23 0.23
N LEU A 64 5.62 -0.36 1.24
CA LEU A 64 4.18 -0.12 1.11
C LEU A 64 3.89 1.34 0.69
N GLY A 65 4.61 2.31 1.27
CA GLY A 65 4.49 3.72 0.91
C GLY A 65 4.85 4.01 -0.54
N VAL A 66 6.03 3.55 -0.97
CA VAL A 66 6.51 3.71 -2.35
C VAL A 66 5.61 2.96 -3.33
N ALA A 67 5.22 1.73 -3.03
CA ALA A 67 4.32 0.94 -3.86
C ALA A 67 2.97 1.64 -4.05
N SER A 68 2.37 2.16 -2.97
CA SER A 68 1.11 2.91 -3.04
C SER A 68 1.21 4.12 -3.98
N VAL A 69 2.30 4.88 -3.91
CA VAL A 69 2.55 6.03 -4.79
C VAL A 69 2.70 5.60 -6.25
N LEU A 70 3.50 4.57 -6.52
CA LEU A 70 3.71 4.05 -7.88
C LEU A 70 2.40 3.53 -8.49
N ILE A 71 1.60 2.82 -7.70
CA ILE A 71 0.28 2.34 -8.09
C ILE A 71 -0.65 3.52 -8.35
N GLY A 72 -0.68 4.54 -7.50
CA GLY A 72 -1.46 5.77 -7.72
C GLY A 72 -1.10 6.48 -9.03
N VAL A 73 0.20 6.56 -9.36
CA VAL A 73 0.66 7.07 -10.67
C VAL A 73 0.19 6.17 -11.82
N GLY A 74 0.28 4.85 -11.65
CA GLY A 74 -0.20 3.86 -12.61
C GLY A 74 -1.70 3.97 -12.88
N LEU A 75 -2.52 4.09 -11.84
CA LEU A 75 -3.97 4.27 -11.91
C LEU A 75 -4.31 5.61 -12.59
N ARG A 76 -3.58 6.69 -12.28
CA ARG A 76 -3.76 8.00 -12.94
C ARG A 76 -3.46 7.92 -14.44
N ARG A 77 -2.49 7.09 -14.83
CA ARG A 77 -2.15 6.81 -16.24
C ARG A 77 -3.02 5.72 -16.86
N LEU A 78 -4.00 5.20 -16.13
CA LEU A 78 -4.89 4.11 -16.55
C LEU A 78 -4.11 2.88 -17.05
N ARG A 79 -3.00 2.54 -16.38
CA ARG A 79 -2.18 1.39 -16.76
C ARG A 79 -2.82 0.09 -16.24
N PRO A 80 -2.92 -0.97 -17.07
CA PRO A 80 -3.61 -2.21 -16.69
C PRO A 80 -2.98 -2.93 -15.51
N TRP A 81 -1.64 -2.92 -15.41
CA TRP A 81 -0.93 -3.51 -14.28
C TRP A 81 -1.20 -2.80 -12.94
N ALA A 82 -1.59 -1.52 -12.98
CA ALA A 82 -1.81 -0.75 -11.76
C ALA A 82 -3.06 -1.21 -11.02
N TRP A 83 -4.06 -1.72 -11.74
CA TRP A 83 -5.26 -2.28 -11.13
C TRP A 83 -4.96 -3.59 -10.40
N THR A 84 -4.23 -4.51 -11.03
CA THR A 84 -3.83 -5.76 -10.37
C THR A 84 -2.90 -5.49 -9.20
N ALA A 85 -1.92 -4.60 -9.36
CA ALA A 85 -1.00 -4.21 -8.30
C ALA A 85 -1.73 -3.56 -7.11
N ALA A 86 -2.74 -2.72 -7.35
CA ALA A 86 -3.56 -2.15 -6.29
C ALA A 86 -4.30 -3.23 -5.49
N LEU A 87 -4.96 -4.17 -6.17
CA LEU A 87 -5.64 -5.29 -5.50
C LEU A 87 -4.67 -6.16 -4.69
N THR A 88 -3.50 -6.46 -5.24
CA THR A 88 -2.47 -7.22 -4.52
C THR A 88 -1.97 -6.48 -3.30
N LEU A 89 -1.71 -5.18 -3.42
CA LEU A 89 -1.25 -4.34 -2.32
C LEU A 89 -2.30 -4.26 -1.20
N GLU A 90 -3.56 -4.00 -1.53
CA GLU A 90 -4.62 -3.93 -0.52
C GLU A 90 -4.88 -5.28 0.15
N GLY A 91 -4.77 -6.38 -0.59
CA GLY A 91 -4.80 -7.72 -0.02
C GLY A 91 -3.67 -7.96 0.99
N ALA A 92 -2.45 -7.53 0.67
CA ALA A 92 -1.32 -7.64 1.59
C ALA A 92 -1.51 -6.76 2.84
N ILE A 93 -1.97 -5.52 2.69
CA ILE A 93 -2.27 -4.61 3.81
C ILE A 93 -3.34 -5.21 4.72
N LEU A 94 -4.39 -5.82 4.16
CA LEU A 94 -5.44 -6.49 4.93
C LEU A 94 -4.90 -7.67 5.73
N ILE A 95 -4.04 -8.51 5.13
CA ILE A 95 -3.41 -9.64 5.83
C ILE A 95 -2.57 -9.14 7.00
N LEU A 96 -1.73 -8.12 6.78
CA LEU A 96 -0.89 -7.52 7.83
C LEU A 96 -1.73 -6.89 8.94
N ALA A 97 -2.80 -6.19 8.59
CA ALA A 97 -3.70 -5.57 9.56
C ALA A 97 -4.45 -6.62 10.40
N LEU A 98 -4.88 -7.72 9.79
CA LEU A 98 -5.51 -8.84 10.49
C LEU A 98 -4.53 -9.54 11.42
N GLU A 99 -3.29 -9.79 10.97
CA GLU A 99 -2.24 -10.35 11.81
C GLU A 99 -1.98 -9.46 13.05
N ALA A 100 -1.82 -8.15 12.86
CA ALA A 100 -1.64 -7.20 13.95
C ALA A 100 -2.84 -7.19 14.91
N TYR A 101 -4.06 -7.29 14.37
CA TYR A 101 -5.30 -7.36 15.16
C TYR A 101 -5.32 -8.61 16.05
N PHE A 102 -5.07 -9.79 15.49
CA PHE A 102 -5.07 -11.05 16.24
C PHE A 102 -3.94 -11.11 17.27
N ASN A 103 -2.79 -10.52 16.96
CA ASN A 103 -1.65 -10.46 17.87
C ASN A 103 -1.78 -9.37 18.95
N LYS A 104 -2.87 -8.57 18.97
CA LYS A 104 -3.07 -7.41 19.89
C LYS A 104 -1.98 -6.32 19.78
N HIS A 105 -1.36 -6.21 18.61
CA HIS A 105 -0.38 -5.17 18.27
C HIS A 105 -0.98 -4.12 17.32
N ALA A 106 -2.29 -4.18 17.05
CA ALA A 106 -2.97 -3.22 16.20
C ALA A 106 -3.16 -1.88 16.92
N ASP A 107 -2.37 -0.90 16.51
CA ASP A 107 -2.60 0.51 16.83
C ASP A 107 -3.67 1.13 15.91
N MET A 108 -4.09 2.35 16.23
CA MET A 108 -5.08 3.12 15.43
C MET A 108 -4.71 3.20 13.94
N SER A 109 -3.41 3.23 13.62
CA SER A 109 -2.89 3.25 12.25
C SER A 109 -3.30 2.02 11.44
N PHE A 110 -3.28 0.83 12.04
CA PHE A 110 -3.68 -0.41 11.39
C PHE A 110 -5.17 -0.44 11.10
N TYR A 111 -6.00 0.08 12.00
CA TYR A 111 -7.44 0.18 11.77
C TYR A 111 -7.78 1.15 10.63
N VAL A 112 -7.08 2.30 10.56
CA VAL A 112 -7.25 3.26 9.45
C VAL A 112 -6.77 2.65 8.14
N ALA A 113 -5.60 2.01 8.11
CA ALA A 113 -5.07 1.32 6.92
C ALA A 113 -6.03 0.22 6.44
N MET A 114 -6.56 -0.58 7.36
CA MET A 114 -7.55 -1.62 7.05
C MET A 114 -8.82 -1.03 6.44
N MET A 115 -9.35 0.05 7.02
CA MET A 115 -10.54 0.71 6.49
C MET A 115 -10.31 1.25 5.07
N VAL A 116 -9.18 1.92 4.83
CA VAL A 116 -8.82 2.43 3.51
C VAL A 116 -8.69 1.27 2.52
N ALA A 117 -8.00 0.19 2.91
CA ALA A 117 -7.82 -0.98 2.06
C ALA A 117 -9.15 -1.61 1.65
N VAL A 118 -10.08 -1.77 2.58
CA VAL A 118 -11.44 -2.24 2.29
C VAL A 118 -12.13 -1.31 1.29
N VAL A 119 -12.14 0.00 1.53
CA VAL A 119 -12.78 0.97 0.63
C VAL A 119 -12.19 0.91 -0.77
N VAL A 120 -10.87 0.81 -0.89
CA VAL A 120 -10.16 0.72 -2.16
C VAL A 120 -10.51 -0.58 -2.89
N VAL A 121 -10.48 -1.73 -2.20
CA VAL A 121 -10.85 -3.03 -2.81
C VAL A 121 -12.29 -3.00 -3.30
N PHE A 122 -13.23 -2.49 -2.50
CA PHE A 122 -14.62 -2.37 -2.92
C PHE A 122 -14.77 -1.47 -4.15
N ALA A 123 -14.09 -0.32 -4.17
CA ALA A 123 -14.12 0.60 -5.30
C ALA A 123 -13.47 0.00 -6.57
N LEU A 124 -12.35 -0.72 -6.44
CA LEU A 124 -11.67 -1.39 -7.55
C LEU A 124 -12.46 -2.59 -8.08
N ASN A 125 -13.25 -3.25 -7.23
CA ASN A 125 -14.03 -4.43 -7.58
C ASN A 125 -15.41 -4.10 -8.17
N GLN A 126 -15.81 -2.83 -8.20
CA GLN A 126 -17.01 -2.42 -8.94
C GLN A 126 -16.85 -2.76 -10.43
N ARG A 127 -17.91 -3.34 -11.03
CA ARG A 127 -17.95 -3.76 -12.45
C ARG A 127 -17.45 -2.67 -13.41
N GLU A 128 -17.72 -1.41 -13.09
CA GLU A 128 -17.35 -0.26 -13.91
C GLU A 128 -15.83 -0.05 -13.99
N ALA A 129 -15.11 -0.25 -12.88
CA ALA A 129 -13.65 -0.16 -12.85
C ALA A 129 -13.02 -1.33 -13.62
N GLN A 130 -13.57 -2.54 -13.47
CA GLN A 130 -13.08 -3.72 -14.20
C GLN A 130 -13.22 -3.56 -15.72
N ILE A 131 -14.33 -3.00 -16.20
CA ILE A 131 -14.58 -2.79 -17.63
C ILE A 131 -13.56 -1.82 -18.23
N LEU A 132 -13.20 -0.75 -17.51
CA LEU A 132 -12.21 0.22 -17.99
C LEU A 132 -10.84 -0.41 -18.20
N TYR A 133 -10.36 -1.17 -17.22
CA TYR A 133 -9.05 -1.81 -17.32
C TYR A 133 -9.03 -2.96 -18.33
N LYS A 134 -10.11 -3.74 -18.45
CA LYS A 134 -10.24 -4.78 -19.47
C LYS A 134 -10.29 -4.21 -20.90
N ALA A 135 -11.03 -3.13 -21.13
CA ALA A 135 -11.11 -2.49 -22.45
C ALA A 135 -9.76 -1.92 -22.92
N GLN A 136 -8.89 -1.53 -21.98
CA GLN A 136 -7.56 -1.04 -22.29
C GLN A 136 -6.57 -2.17 -22.55
N LEU A 137 -6.72 -3.33 -21.88
CA LEU A 137 -5.98 -4.57 -22.18
C LEU A 137 -6.22 -5.02 -23.63
N THR A 138 -7.49 -5.09 -24.05
CA THR A 138 -7.85 -5.52 -25.42
C THR A 138 -7.36 -4.53 -26.49
N SER A 139 -7.25 -3.24 -26.16
CA SER A 139 -6.65 -2.25 -27.07
C SER A 139 -5.15 -2.42 -27.28
N PHE A 140 -4.44 -3.02 -26.31
CA PHE A 140 -3.02 -3.36 -26.43
C PHE A 140 -2.80 -4.64 -27.25
N GLU A 141 -3.78 -5.55 -27.29
CA GLU A 141 -3.68 -6.81 -28.03
C GLU A 141 -3.99 -6.66 -29.52
N GLY A 142 -4.79 -5.67 -29.95
CA GLY A 142 -5.13 -5.47 -31.37
C GLY A 142 -5.70 -6.72 -32.09
N PRO A 143 -6.03 -6.66 -33.39
CA PRO A 143 -6.45 -7.84 -34.15
C PRO A 143 -5.28 -8.83 -34.40
N PHE A 144 -4.06 -8.45 -34.03
CA PHE A 144 -2.82 -9.14 -34.36
C PHE A 144 -1.97 -9.32 -33.11
N GLY A 145 -2.57 -9.87 -32.05
CA GLY A 145 -1.81 -10.37 -30.91
C GLY A 145 -0.70 -11.30 -31.40
N LYS A 146 0.55 -10.87 -31.21
CA LYS A 146 1.73 -11.72 -31.24
C LYS A 146 2.32 -11.73 -29.85
#